data_AF-A0A2N2JSD1-F1
#
_entry.id   AF-A0A2N2JSD1-F1
#
_cell.length_a   1.000
_cell.length_b   1.000
_cell.length_c   1.000
_cell.angle_alpha   90.00
_cell.angle_beta   90.00
_cell.angle_gamma   90.00
#
_symmetry.space_group_name_H-M   'P 1'
#
loop_
_entity.id
_entity.type
_entity.pdbx_description
1 polymer ?
#
loop_
_entity_poly.entity_id
_entity_poly.type
_entity_poly.pdbx_seq_one_letter_code
_entity_poly.pdbx_strand_id
1 'polypeptide(L)'
;MKKIMFAIIVLVLAVIVLIPIGCRSINSSYTYDILIKGGLVYDGSTAKPVVEDVGIKGDKIAAVGKDLTGSARRTIDVQGLIVTPGFIDVHNHTDLGILMAFIMSGKTGDLSMITPAWKDNHNYATQGVTTIVTGLCGGGFWDTKQWLGLIASQKFNCNVYHLIPW
;
A
#
# COMPACT_ATOMS: atom_id res chain seq x y z
N MET A 1 39.97 -49.43 -7.76
CA MET A 1 38.85 -48.62 -8.28
C MET A 1 37.64 -48.59 -7.35
N LYS A 2 37.04 -49.72 -6.95
CA LYS A 2 35.83 -49.75 -6.10
C LYS A 2 35.96 -49.06 -4.72
N LYS A 3 37.12 -49.16 -4.05
CA LYS A 3 37.38 -48.51 -2.75
C LYS A 3 37.47 -46.99 -2.84
N ILE A 4 38.05 -46.46 -3.92
CA ILE A 4 38.17 -45.02 -4.18
C ILE A 4 36.78 -44.44 -4.47
N MET A 5 35.99 -45.14 -5.28
CA MET A 5 34.61 -44.75 -5.59
C MET A 5 33.72 -44.75 -4.34
N PHE A 6 33.88 -45.72 -3.43
CA PHE A 6 33.18 -45.75 -2.15
C PHE A 6 33.57 -44.58 -1.24
N ALA A 7 34.87 -44.27 -1.14
CA ALA A 7 35.35 -43.14 -0.34
C ALA A 7 34.83 -41.79 -0.86
N ILE A 8 34.74 -41.61 -2.18
CA ILE A 8 34.17 -40.41 -2.80
C ILE A 8 32.68 -40.29 -2.47
N ILE A 9 31.92 -41.38 -2.54
CA ILE A 9 30.49 -41.38 -2.20
C ILE A 9 30.27 -41.02 -0.73
N VAL A 10 31.06 -41.59 0.18
CA VAL A 10 30.98 -41.27 1.62
C VAL A 10 31.33 -39.80 1.88
N LEU A 11 32.35 -39.27 1.20
CA LEU A 11 32.74 -37.87 1.32
C LEU A 11 31.64 -36.93 0.81
N VAL A 12 31.04 -37.25 -0.34
CA VAL A 12 29.94 -36.45 -0.92
C VAL A 12 28.71 -36.47 -0.01
N LEU A 13 28.36 -37.64 0.55
CA LEU A 13 27.26 -37.74 1.51
C LEU A 13 27.54 -36.96 2.81
N ALA A 14 28.77 -37.02 3.33
CA ALA A 14 29.17 -36.24 4.50
C ALA A 14 29.11 -34.72 4.25
N VAL A 15 29.50 -34.27 3.05
CA VAL A 15 29.39 -32.87 2.64
C VAL A 15 27.92 -32.45 2.52
N ILE A 16 27.05 -33.28 1.96
CA ILE A 16 25.60 -32.99 1.85
C ILE A 16 24.95 -32.85 3.24
N VAL A 17 25.36 -33.67 4.22
CA VAL A 17 24.86 -33.59 5.61
C VAL A 17 25.37 -32.33 6.35
N LEU A 18 26.52 -31.78 5.93
CA LEU A 18 27.10 -30.56 6.50
C LEU A 18 26.65 -29.26 5.81
N ILE A 19 25.85 -29.33 4.73
CA ILE A 19 25.20 -28.14 4.17
C ILE A 19 24.14 -27.70 5.21
N PRO A 20 24.24 -26.50 5.78
CA PRO A 20 23.21 -26.02 6.71
C PRO A 20 21.90 -25.92 5.95
N ILE A 21 20.97 -26.86 6.23
CA ILE A 21 19.62 -26.87 5.71
C ILE A 21 18.91 -25.64 6.28
N GLY A 22 19.01 -24.53 5.57
CA GLY A 22 18.31 -23.29 5.85
C GLY A 22 18.77 -22.62 7.14
N CYS A 23 19.45 -21.49 7.01
CA CYS A 23 19.16 -20.39 7.92
C CYS A 23 17.65 -20.13 7.78
N ARG A 24 16.82 -20.72 8.65
CA ARG A 24 15.43 -20.30 8.78
C ARG A 24 15.53 -18.84 9.17
N SER A 25 15.17 -17.95 8.24
CA SER A 25 14.80 -16.59 8.59
C SER A 25 13.87 -16.73 9.79
N ILE A 26 14.33 -16.27 10.96
CA ILE A 26 13.42 -16.03 12.07
C ILE A 26 12.51 -14.95 11.50
N ASN A 27 11.33 -15.36 11.01
CA ASN A 27 10.26 -14.42 10.78
C ASN A 27 9.95 -13.87 12.18
N SER A 28 10.63 -12.79 12.56
CA SER A 28 10.24 -12.01 13.71
C SER A 28 8.86 -11.47 13.37
N SER A 29 7.84 -12.19 13.83
CA SER A 29 6.48 -11.69 13.74
C SER A 29 6.40 -10.55 14.74
N TYR A 30 6.75 -9.35 14.28
CA TYR A 30 6.53 -8.14 15.04
C TYR A 30 5.05 -8.06 15.41
N THR A 31 4.76 -7.63 16.64
CA THR A 31 3.39 -7.34 17.08
C THR A 31 2.70 -6.38 16.11
N TYR A 32 3.44 -5.37 15.65
CA TYR A 32 2.99 -4.41 14.65
C TYR A 32 3.99 -4.31 13.49
N ASP A 33 3.50 -4.07 12.29
CA ASP A 33 4.36 -3.71 11.16
C ASP A 33 4.71 -2.21 11.23
N ILE A 34 3.76 -1.37 11.65
CA ILE A 34 3.96 0.05 11.93
C ILE A 34 3.33 0.36 13.29
N LEU A 35 4.06 1.05 14.16
CA LEU A 35 3.54 1.62 15.40
C LEU A 35 3.70 3.14 15.33
N ILE A 36 2.59 3.86 15.31
CA ILE A 36 2.53 5.33 15.38
C ILE A 36 2.38 5.70 16.84
N LYS A 37 3.31 6.48 17.42
CA LYS A 37 3.34 6.77 18.86
C LYS A 37 3.07 8.23 19.21
N GLY A 38 2.28 8.44 20.27
CA GLY A 38 2.12 9.71 20.95
C GLY A 38 1.36 10.78 20.17
N GLY A 39 0.54 10.39 19.19
CA GLY A 39 -0.21 11.31 18.34
C GLY A 39 -1.53 11.74 18.98
N LEU A 40 -2.02 12.93 18.66
CA LEU A 40 -3.40 13.33 18.97
C LEU A 40 -4.34 12.66 17.96
N VAL A 41 -4.97 11.56 18.36
CA VAL A 41 -5.80 10.72 17.50
C VAL A 41 -7.21 11.28 17.39
N TYR A 42 -7.64 11.56 16.16
CA TYR A 42 -9.03 11.74 15.78
C TYR A 42 -9.46 10.47 15.07
N ASP A 43 -10.44 9.74 15.62
CA ASP A 43 -10.88 8.45 15.07
C ASP A 43 -11.92 8.56 13.95
N GLY A 44 -12.30 9.79 13.57
CA GLY A 44 -13.35 10.08 12.58
C GLY A 44 -14.76 10.13 13.16
N SER A 45 -14.93 9.87 14.46
CA SER A 45 -16.16 10.18 15.18
C SER A 45 -16.22 11.67 15.55
N THR A 46 -17.31 12.09 16.21
CA THR A 46 -17.45 13.43 16.79
C THR A 46 -16.90 13.51 18.21
N ALA A 47 -16.22 12.47 18.71
CA ALA A 47 -15.62 12.49 20.03
C ALA A 47 -14.44 13.47 20.10
N LYS A 48 -14.09 13.89 21.31
CA LYS A 48 -12.87 14.68 21.51
C LYS A 48 -11.65 13.80 21.23
N PRO A 49 -10.63 14.32 20.53
CA PRO A 49 -9.42 13.56 20.24
C PRO A 49 -8.63 13.26 21.52
N VAL A 50 -7.88 12.16 21.49
CA VAL A 50 -7.08 11.68 22.64
C VAL A 50 -5.66 11.39 22.19
N VAL A 51 -4.68 11.67 23.05
CA VAL A 51 -3.29 11.28 22.78
C VAL A 51 -3.13 9.77 22.99
N GLU A 52 -2.87 9.05 21.89
CA GLU A 52 -2.78 7.59 21.86
C GLU A 52 -1.76 7.12 20.81
N ASP A 53 -1.44 5.83 20.87
CA ASP A 53 -0.66 5.13 19.86
C ASP A 53 -1.60 4.34 18.93
N VAL A 54 -1.18 4.13 17.68
CA VAL A 54 -1.89 3.33 16.69
C VAL A 54 -0.96 2.25 16.15
N GLY A 55 -1.32 0.99 16.40
CA GLY A 55 -0.61 -0.19 15.91
C GLY A 55 -1.25 -0.75 14.65
N ILE A 56 -0.46 -0.95 13.59
CA ILE A 56 -0.90 -1.46 12.29
C ILE A 56 -0.25 -2.81 12.02
N LYS A 57 -1.02 -3.79 11.55
CA LYS A 57 -0.54 -5.10 11.11
C LYS A 57 -1.15 -5.45 9.75
N GLY A 58 -0.32 -5.69 8.75
CA GLY A 58 -0.77 -5.87 7.38
C GLY A 58 -1.57 -4.66 6.89
N ASP A 59 -2.81 -4.91 6.48
CA ASP A 59 -3.77 -3.94 5.94
C ASP A 59 -4.76 -3.41 7.01
N LYS A 60 -4.55 -3.73 8.29
CA LYS A 60 -5.48 -3.39 9.37
C LYS A 60 -4.84 -2.60 10.50
N ILE A 61 -5.66 -1.76 11.12
CA ILE A 61 -5.39 -1.23 12.45
C ILE A 61 -5.59 -2.37 13.44
N ALA A 62 -4.50 -2.81 14.07
CA ALA A 62 -4.49 -3.94 15.00
C ALA A 62 -4.85 -3.51 16.43
N ALA A 63 -4.45 -2.29 16.82
CA ALA A 63 -4.73 -1.72 18.13
C ALA A 63 -4.70 -0.19 18.08
N VAL A 64 -5.50 0.43 18.96
CA VAL A 64 -5.47 1.86 19.26
C VAL A 64 -5.56 1.99 20.78
N GLY A 65 -4.71 2.82 21.37
CA GLY A 65 -4.75 3.05 22.81
C GLY A 65 -3.50 3.71 23.34
N LYS A 66 -3.50 4.05 24.63
CA LYS A 66 -2.34 4.66 25.30
C LYS A 66 -1.24 3.63 25.53
N ASP A 67 0.00 4.08 25.33
CA ASP A 67 1.22 3.35 25.66
C ASP A 67 1.22 1.89 25.16
N LEU A 68 0.88 1.71 23.87
CA LEU A 68 0.83 0.38 23.27
C LEU A 68 2.19 -0.32 23.40
N THR A 69 2.14 -1.55 23.90
CA THR A 69 3.31 -2.42 24.09
C THR A 69 3.42 -3.43 22.95
N GLY A 70 4.63 -3.94 22.73
CA GLY A 70 4.92 -4.91 21.67
C GLY A 70 6.06 -4.47 20.76
N SER A 71 6.60 -5.41 19.99
CA SER A 71 7.63 -5.10 19.00
C SER A 71 6.99 -4.57 17.73
N ALA A 72 7.60 -3.56 17.12
CA ALA A 72 7.17 -3.02 15.83
C ALA A 72 8.30 -3.11 14.83
N ARG A 73 8.00 -3.45 13.57
CA ARG A 73 9.01 -3.40 12.49
C ARG A 73 9.47 -1.96 12.25
N ARG A 74 8.54 -1.01 12.34
CA ARG A 74 8.81 0.42 12.26
C ARG A 74 8.01 1.14 13.34
N THR A 75 8.68 1.98 14.11
CA THR A 75 8.03 2.91 15.04
C THR A 75 8.18 4.33 14.50
N ILE A 76 7.11 5.11 14.56
CA ILE A 76 7.06 6.51 14.11
C ILE A 76 6.56 7.34 15.29
N ASP A 77 7.42 8.19 15.84
CA ASP A 77 7.03 9.17 16.87
C ASP A 77 6.37 10.38 16.19
N VAL A 78 5.15 10.68 16.61
CA VAL A 78 4.33 11.76 16.07
C VAL A 78 3.82 12.70 17.17
N GLN A 79 4.58 12.82 18.27
CA GLN A 79 4.24 13.75 19.35
C GLN A 79 4.04 15.18 18.81
N GLY A 80 2.96 15.83 19.25
CA GLY A 80 2.57 17.17 18.79
C GLY A 80 1.93 17.20 17.39
N LEU A 81 1.80 16.06 16.73
CA LEU A 81 1.09 15.91 15.46
C LEU A 81 -0.27 15.24 15.67
N ILE A 82 -1.08 15.30 14.60
CA ILE A 82 -2.41 14.70 14.54
C ILE A 82 -2.32 13.37 13.79
N VAL A 83 -3.11 12.39 14.24
CA VAL A 83 -3.35 11.13 13.53
C VAL A 83 -4.84 11.04 13.22
N THR A 84 -5.20 10.84 11.96
CA THR A 84 -6.58 10.71 11.50
C THR A 84 -6.73 9.48 10.60
N PRO A 85 -7.97 9.00 10.35
CA PRO A 85 -8.26 8.26 9.14
C PRO A 85 -7.76 9.02 7.92
N GLY A 86 -7.30 8.30 6.91
CA GLY A 86 -6.99 8.90 5.62
C GLY A 86 -8.24 9.54 5.01
N PHE A 87 -8.08 10.66 4.32
CA PHE A 87 -9.22 11.38 3.77
C PHE A 87 -9.85 10.64 2.60
N ILE A 88 -11.16 10.78 2.48
CA ILE A 88 -11.97 10.26 1.38
C ILE A 88 -12.41 11.44 0.52
N ASP A 89 -11.82 11.56 -0.66
CA ASP A 89 -12.25 12.55 -1.66
C ASP A 89 -13.44 11.98 -2.43
N VAL A 90 -14.63 12.41 -2.01
CA VAL A 90 -15.91 11.96 -2.59
C VAL A 90 -16.24 12.67 -3.91
N HIS A 91 -15.42 13.65 -4.34
CA HIS A 91 -15.69 14.42 -5.54
C HIS A 91 -14.46 14.63 -6.42
N ASN A 92 -14.05 13.58 -7.13
CA ASN A 92 -12.79 13.54 -7.86
C ASN A 92 -12.97 13.38 -9.38
N HIS A 93 -12.19 14.15 -10.16
CA HIS A 93 -12.21 14.15 -11.63
C HIS A 93 -10.93 13.63 -12.29
N THR A 94 -10.15 12.79 -11.60
CA THR A 94 -8.96 12.16 -12.17
C THR A 94 -9.30 11.30 -13.40
N ASP A 95 -10.49 10.71 -13.42
CA ASP A 95 -11.04 9.97 -14.55
C ASP A 95 -11.19 10.83 -15.81
N LEU A 96 -11.64 12.09 -15.70
CA LEU A 96 -11.75 12.99 -16.85
C LEU A 96 -10.38 13.36 -17.44
N GLY A 97 -9.39 13.59 -16.57
CA GLY A 97 -8.02 13.85 -17.01
C GLY A 97 -7.43 12.66 -17.78
N ILE A 98 -7.62 11.45 -17.26
CA ILE A 98 -7.18 10.21 -17.91
C ILE A 98 -7.98 9.93 -19.18
N LEU A 99 -9.30 10.19 -19.19
CA LEU A 99 -10.14 10.02 -20.37
C LEU A 99 -9.70 10.92 -21.51
N MET A 100 -9.39 12.18 -21.20
CA MET A 100 -8.88 13.13 -22.18
C MET A 100 -7.54 12.66 -22.76
N ALA A 101 -6.60 12.26 -21.91
CA ALA A 101 -5.31 11.71 -22.35
C ALA A 101 -5.47 10.45 -23.21
N PHE A 102 -6.37 9.56 -22.81
CA PHE A 102 -6.69 8.34 -23.54
C PHE A 102 -7.26 8.63 -24.94
N ILE A 103 -8.19 9.58 -25.06
CA ILE A 103 -8.75 9.98 -26.36
C ILE A 103 -7.68 10.63 -27.23
N MET A 104 -6.90 11.56 -26.67
CA MET A 104 -5.87 12.31 -27.39
C MET A 104 -4.70 11.42 -27.85
N SER A 105 -4.41 10.33 -27.14
CA SER A 105 -3.40 9.33 -27.54
C SER A 105 -3.91 8.31 -28.56
N GLY A 106 -5.09 8.50 -29.13
CA GLY A 106 -5.68 7.57 -30.08
C GLY A 106 -6.14 6.25 -29.44
N LYS A 107 -6.53 6.29 -28.15
CA LYS A 107 -7.00 5.15 -27.36
C LYS A 107 -5.95 4.07 -27.13
N THR A 108 -4.67 4.46 -27.14
CA THR A 108 -3.52 3.54 -26.98
C THR A 108 -3.17 3.25 -25.51
N GLY A 109 -3.82 3.94 -24.56
CA GLY A 109 -3.49 3.85 -23.14
C GLY A 109 -2.21 4.62 -22.77
N ASP A 110 -1.60 5.33 -23.72
CA ASP A 110 -0.50 6.24 -23.43
C ASP A 110 -1.02 7.45 -22.66
N LEU A 111 -0.46 7.65 -21.47
CA LEU A 111 -0.76 8.75 -20.54
C LEU A 111 0.43 9.71 -20.39
N SER A 112 1.43 9.61 -21.28
CA SER A 112 2.62 10.48 -21.32
C SER A 112 2.30 11.97 -21.26
N MET A 113 1.15 12.37 -21.81
CA MET A 113 0.65 13.76 -21.82
C MET A 113 0.31 14.31 -20.43
N ILE A 114 -0.09 13.45 -19.48
CA ILE A 114 -0.47 13.85 -18.12
C ILE A 114 0.54 13.41 -17.05
N THR A 115 1.45 12.51 -17.40
CA THR A 115 2.62 12.21 -16.58
C THR A 115 3.74 13.22 -16.86
N PRO A 116 4.50 13.69 -15.86
CA PRO A 116 4.53 13.20 -14.48
C PRO A 116 3.54 13.89 -13.53
N ALA A 117 2.86 14.95 -13.95
CA ALA A 117 2.04 15.77 -13.07
C ALA A 117 0.96 14.98 -12.30
N TRP A 118 0.43 13.92 -12.91
CA TRP A 118 -0.61 13.04 -12.34
C TRP A 118 -0.10 11.65 -11.94
N LYS A 119 1.22 11.46 -11.95
CA LYS A 119 1.82 10.16 -11.64
C LYS A 119 1.41 9.71 -10.24
N ASP A 120 0.97 8.46 -10.14
CA ASP A 120 0.56 7.80 -8.89
C ASP A 120 -0.42 8.66 -8.05
N ASN A 121 -1.24 9.50 -8.71
CA ASN A 121 -2.16 10.46 -8.11
C ASN A 121 -1.58 11.28 -6.93
N HIS A 122 -0.30 11.65 -7.05
CA HIS A 122 0.51 12.22 -5.96
C HIS A 122 -0.03 13.52 -5.36
N ASN A 123 -0.70 14.34 -6.17
CA ASN A 123 -1.36 15.56 -5.74
C ASN A 123 -2.41 15.32 -4.64
N TYR A 124 -3.12 14.19 -4.69
CA TYR A 124 -4.10 13.83 -3.67
C TYR A 124 -3.43 13.16 -2.46
N ALA A 125 -2.45 12.28 -2.71
CA ALA A 125 -1.72 11.61 -1.65
C ALA A 125 -0.99 12.60 -0.72
N THR A 126 -0.43 13.68 -1.27
CA THR A 126 0.25 14.73 -0.48
C THR A 126 -0.71 15.59 0.36
N GLN A 127 -2.02 15.51 0.09
CA GLN A 127 -3.08 16.14 0.88
C GLN A 127 -3.65 15.21 1.95
N GLY A 128 -3.15 13.98 2.06
CA GLY A 128 -3.65 12.98 3.01
C GLY A 128 -4.85 12.16 2.49
N VAL A 129 -5.18 12.28 1.20
CA VAL A 129 -6.23 11.47 0.58
C VAL A 129 -5.74 10.04 0.42
N THR A 130 -6.58 9.08 0.85
CA THR A 130 -6.31 7.64 0.72
C THR A 130 -7.35 6.93 -0.14
N THR A 131 -8.50 7.56 -0.38
CA THR A 131 -9.57 7.02 -1.22
C THR A 131 -10.16 8.14 -2.07
N ILE A 132 -10.35 7.89 -3.36
CA ILE A 132 -11.03 8.79 -4.30
C ILE A 132 -12.28 8.12 -4.89
N VAL A 133 -13.30 8.93 -5.14
CA VAL A 133 -14.52 8.52 -5.87
C VAL A 133 -14.59 9.31 -7.18
N THR A 134 -14.57 8.61 -8.31
CA THR A 134 -14.63 9.17 -9.67
C THR A 134 -15.92 8.77 -10.39
N GLY A 135 -16.11 9.19 -11.65
CA GLY A 135 -17.31 8.88 -12.45
C GLY A 135 -18.50 9.79 -12.12
N LEU A 136 -18.18 11.00 -11.66
CA LEU A 136 -19.15 11.96 -11.15
C LEU A 136 -19.62 12.90 -12.26
N CYS A 137 -20.69 13.64 -11.96
CA CYS A 137 -21.22 14.69 -12.84
C CYS A 137 -21.66 14.20 -14.23
N GLY A 138 -21.95 12.89 -14.36
CA GLY A 138 -22.31 12.28 -15.65
C GLY A 138 -21.15 12.15 -16.63
N GLY A 139 -19.90 12.33 -16.18
CA GLY A 139 -18.70 12.17 -16.98
C GLY A 139 -17.80 11.04 -16.46
N GLY A 140 -16.89 10.56 -17.31
CA GLY A 140 -15.93 9.52 -16.96
C GLY A 140 -15.99 8.33 -17.92
N PHE A 141 -15.40 7.21 -17.51
CA PHE A 141 -15.35 6.00 -18.29
C PHE A 141 -16.60 5.14 -18.03
N TRP A 142 -17.47 4.98 -19.02
CA TRP A 142 -18.57 4.02 -18.93
C TRP A 142 -18.07 2.56 -18.93
N ASP A 143 -16.97 2.28 -19.64
CA ASP A 143 -16.30 0.98 -19.61
C ASP A 143 -15.42 0.89 -18.35
N THR A 144 -16.01 0.35 -17.28
CA THR A 144 -15.33 0.15 -16.00
C THR A 144 -14.12 -0.77 -16.08
N LYS A 145 -14.11 -1.73 -17.01
CA LYS A 145 -12.96 -2.64 -17.19
C LYS A 145 -11.78 -1.89 -17.78
N GLN A 146 -12.02 -1.04 -18.77
CA GLN A 146 -11.00 -0.16 -19.34
C GLN A 146 -10.45 0.79 -18.28
N TRP A 147 -11.34 1.45 -17.52
CA TRP A 147 -10.95 2.35 -16.44
C TRP A 147 -10.04 1.69 -15.41
N LEU A 148 -10.49 0.57 -14.82
CA LEU A 148 -9.75 -0.13 -13.79
C LEU A 148 -8.42 -0.70 -14.32
N GLY A 149 -8.37 -1.09 -15.60
CA GLY A 149 -7.13 -1.48 -16.27
C GLY A 149 -6.12 -0.33 -16.39
N LEU A 150 -6.58 0.87 -16.77
CA LEU A 150 -5.75 2.07 -16.81
C LEU A 150 -5.26 2.44 -15.40
N ILE A 151 -6.13 2.47 -14.40
CA ILE A 151 -5.74 2.75 -13.01
C ILE A 151 -4.70 1.77 -12.48
N ALA A 152 -4.90 0.46 -12.71
CA ALA A 152 -3.95 -0.56 -12.29
C ALA A 152 -2.56 -0.36 -12.93
N SER A 153 -2.52 0.11 -14.18
CA SER A 153 -1.25 0.42 -14.88
C SER A 153 -0.51 1.60 -14.25
N GLN A 154 -1.23 2.54 -13.64
CA GLN A 154 -0.68 3.77 -13.07
C GLN A 154 -0.28 3.64 -11.59
N LYS A 155 -0.55 2.51 -10.93
CA LYS A 155 -0.18 2.28 -9.52
C LYS A 155 -0.55 3.44 -8.59
N PHE A 156 -1.82 3.85 -8.62
CA PHE A 156 -2.33 4.92 -7.77
C PHE A 156 -2.04 4.67 -6.28
N ASN A 157 -1.69 5.74 -5.56
CA ASN A 157 -1.46 5.71 -4.12
C ASN A 157 -2.76 5.71 -3.31
N CYS A 158 -3.90 6.02 -3.93
CA CYS A 158 -5.23 5.95 -3.30
C CYS A 158 -6.03 4.75 -3.79
N ASN A 159 -6.94 4.27 -2.95
CA ASN A 159 -8.03 3.41 -3.37
C ASN A 159 -8.95 4.18 -4.33
N VAL A 160 -9.44 3.51 -5.38
CA VAL A 160 -10.29 4.13 -6.39
C VAL A 160 -11.64 3.44 -6.44
N TYR A 161 -12.71 4.20 -6.21
CA TYR A 161 -14.08 3.81 -6.51
C TYR A 161 -14.58 4.59 -7.71
N HIS A 162 -15.31 3.95 -8.61
CA HIS A 162 -15.83 4.57 -9.82
C HIS A 162 -17.35 4.40 -9.88
N LEU A 163 -18.07 5.52 -9.97
CA LEU A 163 -19.49 5.53 -10.30
C LEU A 163 -19.61 5.39 -11.82
N ILE A 164 -20.59 4.64 -12.30
CA ILE A 164 -20.79 4.47 -13.74
C ILE A 164 -21.55 5.70 -14.24
N PRO A 165 -20.95 6.57 -15.09
CA PRO A 165 -21.67 7.67 -15.70
C PRO A 165 -22.72 7.15 -16.68
N TRP A 166 -23.81 7.91 -16.83
CA TRP A 166 -24.95 7.60 -17.70
C TRP A 166 -24.60 7.67 -19.19
#